data_AF-A0A7J3BDT5-F1
#
_entry.id   AF-A0A7J3BDT5-F1
#
_cell.length_a   1.000
_cell.length_b   1.000
_cell.length_c   1.000
_cell.angle_alpha   90.00
_cell.angle_beta   90.00
_cell.angle_gamma   90.00
#
_symmetry.space_group_name_H-M   'P 1'
#
loop_
_entity.id
_entity.type
_entity.pdbx_description
1 polymer ?
#
loop_
_entity_poly.entity_id
_entity_poly.type
_entity_poly.pdbx_seq_one_letter_code
_entity_poly.pdbx_strand_id
1 'polypeptide(L)'
;MRQESVELLKNLLESFGPAGFERETAQIVKRQISPYADEVTFDKLGTVIFKKRGTHDNPRILLAGHIDEIGFVVSGIDDSGFLTFNPLGGWFDQVLLSQRVIIRTKKGDLIGLVASKPPHLLTPDEQKQVVTKDKMYIDIGTSTKKESEDLGVRIGDPVVPWSPFTLIQNGKLALGKAFDDRIGAFIAMETVRKLKEEAIPHPNTVYGAATVQE
;
A
#
# COMPACT_ATOMS: atom_id res chain seq x y z
N MET A 1 0.37 21.25 9.60
CA MET A 1 -0.68 20.61 8.77
C MET A 1 -1.97 20.59 9.57
N ARG A 2 -3.16 20.62 8.95
CA ARG A 2 -4.42 20.49 9.71
C ARG A 2 -4.55 19.07 10.26
N GLN A 3 -5.32 18.89 11.32
CA GLN A 3 -5.51 17.57 11.93
C GLN A 3 -6.20 16.60 10.97
N GLU A 4 -7.17 17.07 10.17
CA GLU A 4 -7.86 16.25 9.17
C GLU A 4 -6.91 15.78 8.06
N SER A 5 -5.94 16.60 7.68
CA SER A 5 -4.92 16.25 6.68
C SER A 5 -3.96 15.19 7.23
N VAL A 6 -3.58 15.26 8.51
CA VAL A 6 -2.77 14.22 9.16
C VAL A 6 -3.54 12.91 9.25
N GLU A 7 -4.83 12.98 9.60
CA GLU A 7 -5.69 11.79 9.66
C GLU A 7 -5.91 11.18 8.27
N LEU A 8 -6.07 12.01 7.22
CA LEU A 8 -6.10 11.54 5.85
C LEU A 8 -4.81 10.80 5.48
N LEU A 9 -3.65 11.43 5.76
CA LEU A 9 -2.35 10.81 5.46
C LEU A 9 -2.19 9.48 6.20
N LYS A 10 -2.55 9.42 7.48
CA LYS A 10 -2.57 8.17 8.27
C LYS A 10 -3.45 7.11 7.59
N ASN A 11 -4.68 7.45 7.25
CA ASN A 11 -5.61 6.52 6.61
C ASN A 11 -5.11 6.01 5.26
N LEU A 12 -4.46 6.86 4.46
CA LEU A 12 -3.83 6.44 3.21
C LEU A 12 -2.68 5.46 3.49
N LEU A 13 -1.74 5.82 4.35
CA LEU A 13 -0.53 5.02 4.60
C LEU A 13 -0.85 3.67 5.26
N GLU A 14 -1.80 3.63 6.18
CA GLU A 14 -2.20 2.38 6.86
C GLU A 14 -3.13 1.49 6.00
N SER A 15 -3.78 2.04 4.97
CA SER A 15 -4.68 1.25 4.12
C SER A 15 -3.96 0.08 3.44
N PHE A 16 -4.70 -0.99 3.18
CA PHE A 16 -4.22 -2.14 2.45
C PHE A 16 -4.40 -1.94 0.94
N GLY A 17 -3.31 -1.91 0.17
CA GLY A 17 -3.42 -1.76 -1.27
C GLY A 17 -2.11 -2.00 -2.00
N PRO A 18 -1.63 -3.26 -2.09
CA PRO A 18 -0.52 -3.58 -2.97
C PRO A 18 -0.95 -3.52 -4.44
N ALA A 19 0.01 -3.48 -5.37
CA ALA A 19 -0.25 -3.42 -6.81
C ALA A 19 -1.25 -4.50 -7.27
N GLY A 20 -2.33 -4.08 -7.92
CA GLY A 20 -3.48 -4.88 -8.35
C GLY A 20 -4.63 -5.01 -7.32
N PHE A 21 -4.47 -4.48 -6.10
CA PHE A 21 -5.41 -4.64 -4.99
C PHE A 21 -5.73 -3.31 -4.26
N GLU A 22 -5.64 -2.18 -4.96
CA GLU A 22 -5.69 -0.80 -4.44
C GLU A 22 -7.10 -0.31 -4.07
N ARG A 23 -8.12 -1.16 -4.18
CA ARG A 23 -9.53 -0.76 -4.05
C ARG A 23 -9.83 -0.05 -2.73
N GLU A 24 -9.25 -0.51 -1.62
CA GLU A 24 -9.46 0.12 -0.31
C GLU A 24 -8.93 1.56 -0.31
N THR A 25 -7.67 1.74 -0.71
CA THR A 25 -7.02 3.06 -0.83
C THR A 25 -7.77 3.95 -1.81
N ALA A 26 -8.20 3.43 -2.96
CA ALA A 26 -9.00 4.16 -3.94
C ALA A 26 -10.35 4.66 -3.37
N GLN A 27 -11.03 3.85 -2.54
CA GLN A 27 -12.26 4.30 -1.86
C GLN A 27 -12.00 5.39 -0.82
N ILE A 28 -10.84 5.36 -0.14
CA ILE A 28 -10.42 6.45 0.76
C ILE A 28 -10.24 7.73 -0.06
N VAL A 29 -9.48 7.69 -1.15
CA VAL A 29 -9.26 8.84 -2.04
C VAL A 29 -10.59 9.40 -2.54
N LYS A 30 -11.45 8.56 -3.13
CA LYS A 30 -12.76 8.95 -3.66
C LYS A 30 -13.59 9.68 -2.59
N ARG A 31 -13.75 9.06 -1.42
CA ARG A 31 -14.57 9.62 -0.34
C ARG A 31 -14.06 10.98 0.11
N GLN A 32 -12.75 11.12 0.26
CA GLN A 32 -12.11 12.31 0.80
C GLN A 32 -12.05 13.46 -0.20
N ILE A 33 -11.91 13.17 -1.50
CA ILE A 33 -11.80 14.21 -2.53
C ILE A 33 -13.15 14.67 -3.10
N SER A 34 -14.20 13.85 -2.98
CA SER A 34 -15.53 14.15 -3.54
C SER A 34 -16.12 15.52 -3.14
N PRO A 35 -15.95 16.02 -1.91
CA PRO A 35 -16.45 17.35 -1.53
C PRO A 35 -15.74 18.52 -2.24
N TYR A 36 -14.54 18.27 -2.80
CA TYR A 36 -13.64 19.31 -3.29
C TYR A 36 -13.49 19.33 -4.81
N ALA A 37 -13.60 18.17 -5.44
CA ALA A 37 -13.55 18.01 -6.88
C ALA A 37 -14.91 18.32 -7.53
N ASP A 38 -14.88 18.84 -8.77
CA ASP A 38 -16.10 19.08 -9.55
C ASP A 38 -16.60 17.81 -10.24
N GLU A 39 -15.74 16.80 -10.38
CA GLU A 39 -16.04 15.49 -10.96
C GLU A 39 -15.01 14.45 -10.47
N VAL A 40 -15.45 13.23 -10.17
CA VAL A 40 -14.59 12.11 -9.80
C VAL A 40 -14.96 10.89 -10.65
N THR A 41 -14.00 10.38 -11.41
CA THR A 41 -14.16 9.24 -12.32
C THR A 41 -13.13 8.16 -12.02
N PHE A 42 -13.33 6.98 -12.60
CA PHE A 42 -12.41 5.86 -12.51
C PHE A 42 -12.02 5.40 -13.92
N ASP A 43 -10.77 4.98 -14.10
CA ASP A 43 -10.43 4.13 -15.24
C ASP A 43 -10.85 2.66 -14.98
N LYS A 44 -10.57 1.77 -15.95
CA LYS A 44 -10.96 0.36 -15.83
C LYS A 44 -10.05 -0.47 -14.92
N LEU A 45 -8.86 0.04 -14.58
CA LEU A 45 -7.90 -0.66 -13.73
C LEU A 45 -8.09 -0.29 -12.24
N GLY A 46 -8.54 0.92 -11.95
CA GLY A 46 -8.82 1.38 -10.59
C GLY A 46 -8.36 2.81 -10.29
N THR A 47 -7.67 3.49 -11.21
CA THR A 47 -7.19 4.86 -11.01
C THR A 47 -8.34 5.79 -10.66
N VAL A 48 -8.21 6.56 -9.58
CA VAL A 48 -9.18 7.60 -9.23
C VAL A 48 -8.75 8.92 -9.84
N ILE A 49 -9.56 9.45 -10.74
CA ILE A 49 -9.30 10.73 -11.42
C ILE A 49 -10.27 11.76 -10.87
N PHE A 50 -9.76 12.87 -10.35
CA PHE A 50 -10.57 13.94 -9.77
C PHE A 50 -10.24 15.28 -10.42
N LYS A 51 -11.28 15.93 -10.95
CA LYS A 51 -11.17 17.13 -11.77
C LYS A 51 -11.53 18.37 -10.96
N LYS A 52 -10.70 19.41 -11.07
CA LYS A 52 -10.98 20.77 -10.62
C LYS A 52 -10.96 21.73 -11.80
N ARG A 53 -12.12 22.27 -12.16
CA ARG A 53 -12.28 23.33 -13.16
C ARG A 53 -11.80 24.66 -12.59
N GLY A 54 -10.98 25.36 -13.37
CA GLY A 54 -10.58 26.74 -13.14
C GLY A 54 -11.36 27.70 -14.02
N THR A 55 -10.76 28.83 -14.39
CA THR A 55 -11.40 29.85 -15.24
C THR A 55 -11.42 29.47 -16.72
N HIS A 56 -10.62 28.47 -17.12
CA HIS A 56 -10.52 27.97 -18.49
C HIS A 56 -10.43 26.44 -18.51
N ASP A 57 -10.95 25.82 -19.57
CA ASP A 57 -10.86 24.36 -19.76
C ASP A 57 -9.46 23.89 -20.16
N ASN A 58 -8.61 24.77 -20.68
CA ASN A 58 -7.24 24.48 -21.11
C ASN A 58 -6.24 25.54 -20.61
N PRO A 59 -4.96 25.17 -20.37
CA PRO A 59 -4.40 23.82 -20.50
C PRO A 59 -4.95 22.84 -19.43
N ARG A 60 -4.76 21.54 -19.66
CA ARG A 60 -5.06 20.49 -18.68
C ARG A 60 -3.78 20.13 -17.93
N ILE A 61 -3.81 20.21 -16.61
CA ILE A 61 -2.67 19.90 -15.74
C ILE A 61 -2.96 18.58 -15.04
N LEU A 62 -2.09 17.59 -15.21
CA LEU A 62 -2.18 16.30 -14.52
C LEU A 62 -1.22 16.28 -13.33
N LEU A 63 -1.76 16.02 -12.14
CA LEU A 63 -1.01 15.76 -10.91
C LEU A 63 -1.23 14.28 -10.56
N ALA A 64 -0.25 13.43 -10.86
CA ALA A 64 -0.34 12.00 -10.58
C ALA A 64 0.48 11.64 -9.34
N GLY A 65 -0.07 10.77 -8.51
CA GLY A 65 0.67 10.01 -7.51
C GLY A 65 0.03 8.64 -7.35
N HIS A 66 0.84 7.60 -7.25
CA HIS A 66 0.33 6.23 -7.22
C HIS A 66 -0.12 5.83 -5.82
N ILE A 67 -1.12 4.93 -5.75
CA ILE A 67 -1.72 4.50 -4.47
C ILE A 67 -1.46 3.04 -4.14
N ASP A 68 -0.93 2.27 -5.09
CA ASP A 68 -0.35 0.97 -4.78
C ASP A 68 0.87 1.11 -3.87
N GLU A 69 1.16 0.04 -3.14
CA GLU A 69 2.39 -0.10 -2.39
C GLU A 69 3.08 -1.40 -2.81
N ILE A 70 4.40 -1.45 -2.63
CA ILE A 70 5.11 -2.72 -2.74
C ILE A 70 4.57 -3.72 -1.71
N GLY A 71 4.46 -4.97 -2.12
CA GLY A 71 3.88 -6.02 -1.29
C GLY A 71 4.28 -7.40 -1.80
N PHE A 72 3.44 -8.38 -1.52
CA PHE A 72 3.62 -9.75 -1.99
C PHE A 72 2.29 -10.37 -2.36
N VAL A 73 2.35 -11.53 -3.02
CA VAL A 73 1.21 -12.40 -3.25
C VAL A 73 1.56 -13.81 -2.80
N VAL A 74 0.64 -14.48 -2.10
CA VAL A 74 0.82 -15.87 -1.70
C VAL A 74 0.96 -16.74 -2.96
N SER A 75 2.05 -17.49 -3.05
CA SER A 75 2.36 -18.36 -4.20
C SER A 75 2.15 -19.85 -3.91
N GLY A 76 2.08 -20.23 -2.63
CA GLY A 76 1.96 -21.62 -2.20
C GLY A 76 1.75 -21.74 -0.70
N ILE A 77 1.32 -22.93 -0.28
CA ILE A 77 1.17 -23.33 1.12
C ILE A 77 1.87 -24.68 1.25
N ASP A 78 2.89 -24.76 2.10
CA ASP A 78 3.61 -26.01 2.34
C ASP A 78 2.86 -26.94 3.30
N ASP A 79 3.31 -28.18 3.41
CA ASP A 79 2.64 -29.19 4.25
C ASP A 79 2.67 -28.85 5.74
N SER A 80 3.62 -28.01 6.18
CA SER A 80 3.74 -27.53 7.57
C SER A 80 2.91 -26.28 7.85
N GLY A 81 2.24 -25.72 6.83
CA GLY A 81 1.38 -24.54 6.94
C GLY A 81 2.08 -23.19 6.72
N PHE A 82 3.35 -23.17 6.32
CA PHE A 82 4.03 -21.94 5.93
C PHE A 82 3.60 -21.50 4.52
N LEU A 83 3.58 -20.18 4.31
CA LEU A 83 3.20 -19.61 3.01
C LEU A 83 4.45 -19.22 2.22
N THR A 84 4.57 -19.67 0.98
CA THR A 84 5.52 -19.09 0.03
C THR A 84 4.90 -17.86 -0.62
N PHE A 85 5.71 -16.91 -1.07
CA PHE A 85 5.23 -15.66 -1.65
C PHE A 85 6.08 -15.20 -2.84
N ASN A 86 5.47 -14.42 -3.73
CA ASN A 86 6.15 -13.69 -4.80
C ASN A 86 6.04 -12.18 -4.54
N PRO A 87 7.09 -11.40 -4.85
CA PRO A 87 7.05 -9.94 -4.67
C PRO A 87 6.09 -9.28 -5.68
N LEU A 88 5.39 -8.25 -5.21
CA LEU A 88 4.72 -7.24 -6.00
C LEU A 88 5.54 -5.94 -5.86
N GLY A 89 6.23 -5.55 -6.93
CA GLY A 89 7.21 -4.46 -6.90
C GLY A 89 8.62 -4.89 -6.47
N GLY A 90 9.53 -3.92 -6.38
CA GLY A 90 10.95 -4.14 -6.08
C GLY A 90 11.24 -4.24 -4.58
N TRP A 91 11.85 -5.35 -4.15
CA TRP A 91 12.27 -5.57 -2.76
C TRP A 91 13.75 -5.90 -2.67
N PHE A 92 14.41 -5.34 -1.65
CA PHE A 92 15.73 -5.81 -1.21
C PHE A 92 15.55 -6.94 -0.20
N ASP A 93 16.13 -8.12 -0.49
CA ASP A 93 15.96 -9.31 0.36
C ASP A 93 16.40 -9.06 1.83
N GLN A 94 17.39 -8.18 2.05
CA GLN A 94 17.95 -7.87 3.37
C GLN A 94 16.97 -7.17 4.32
N VAL A 95 15.89 -6.56 3.84
CA VAL A 95 14.92 -5.83 4.68
C VAL A 95 13.72 -6.70 5.09
N LEU A 96 13.63 -7.94 4.61
CA LEU A 96 12.43 -8.77 4.73
C LEU A 96 12.36 -9.59 6.00
N LEU A 97 13.48 -10.21 6.42
CA LEU A 97 13.47 -11.13 7.56
C LEU A 97 12.98 -10.47 8.84
N SER A 98 12.14 -11.19 9.59
CA SER A 98 11.53 -10.73 10.84
C SER A 98 10.56 -9.54 10.69
N GLN A 99 10.14 -9.20 9.47
CA GLN A 99 9.08 -8.20 9.27
C GLN A 99 7.71 -8.81 9.44
N ARG A 100 6.80 -8.04 10.06
CA ARG A 100 5.38 -8.38 10.14
C ARG A 100 4.68 -8.01 8.86
N VAL A 101 3.73 -8.84 8.45
CA VAL A 101 2.91 -8.64 7.26
C VAL A 101 1.44 -8.88 7.58
N ILE A 102 0.57 -8.31 6.76
CA ILE A 102 -0.87 -8.61 6.75
C ILE A 102 -1.20 -9.34 5.47
N ILE A 103 -1.84 -10.50 5.60
CA ILE A 103 -2.38 -11.29 4.48
C ILE A 103 -3.88 -11.04 4.44
N ARG A 104 -4.39 -10.58 3.30
CA ARG A 104 -5.84 -10.39 3.14
C ARG A 104 -6.46 -11.61 2.49
N THR A 105 -7.19 -12.37 3.28
CA THR A 105 -7.90 -13.57 2.82
C THR A 105 -9.38 -13.28 2.59
N LYS A 106 -10.09 -14.24 2.00
CA LYS A 106 -11.56 -14.19 1.91
C LYS A 106 -12.29 -14.16 3.28
N LYS A 107 -11.62 -14.56 4.37
CA LYS A 107 -12.20 -14.60 5.74
C LYS A 107 -11.81 -13.39 6.58
N GLY A 108 -10.95 -12.51 6.06
CA GLY A 108 -10.42 -11.36 6.77
C GLY A 108 -8.89 -11.32 6.76
N ASP A 109 -8.36 -10.33 7.47
CA ASP A 109 -6.93 -10.06 7.52
C ASP A 109 -6.25 -10.94 8.59
N LEU A 110 -5.12 -11.53 8.23
CA LEU A 110 -4.26 -12.34 9.10
C LEU A 110 -2.91 -11.65 9.29
N ILE A 111 -2.36 -11.69 10.50
CA ILE A 111 -0.98 -11.25 10.76
C ILE A 111 -0.05 -12.43 10.51
N GLY A 112 1.04 -12.18 9.78
CA GLY A 112 2.14 -13.11 9.61
C GLY A 112 3.50 -12.48 9.87
N LEU A 113 4.52 -13.32 9.91
CA LEU A 113 5.92 -12.92 10.06
C LEU A 113 6.75 -13.55 8.94
N VAL A 114 7.58 -12.75 8.28
CA VAL A 114 8.55 -13.28 7.31
C VAL A 114 9.67 -14.00 8.06
N ALA A 115 9.80 -15.29 7.79
CA ALA A 115 10.73 -16.21 8.43
C ALA A 115 11.63 -16.92 7.41
N SER A 116 12.72 -17.51 7.92
CA SER A 116 13.60 -18.38 7.16
C SER A 116 14.12 -19.49 8.06
N LYS A 117 14.87 -20.43 7.47
CA LYS A 117 15.63 -21.42 8.24
C LYS A 117 16.53 -20.72 9.28
N PRO A 118 16.49 -21.14 10.57
CA PRO A 118 17.30 -20.53 11.62
C PRO A 118 18.82 -20.59 11.35
N PRO A 119 19.61 -19.56 11.71
CA PRO A 119 21.04 -19.51 11.42
C PRO A 119 21.85 -20.69 11.96
N HIS A 120 21.51 -21.21 13.14
CA HIS A 120 22.21 -22.33 13.77
C HIS A 120 21.97 -23.69 13.08
N LEU A 121 21.03 -23.76 12.14
CA LEU A 121 20.79 -24.92 11.29
C LEU A 121 21.43 -24.77 9.89
N LEU A 122 21.98 -23.59 9.58
CA LEU A 122 22.66 -23.31 8.33
C LEU A 122 24.09 -23.85 8.38
N THR A 123 24.57 -24.31 7.22
CA THR A 123 25.99 -24.64 7.04
C THR A 123 26.85 -23.37 7.14
N PRO A 124 28.16 -23.49 7.46
CA PRO A 124 29.06 -22.33 7.54
C PRO A 124 29.13 -21.48 6.27
N ASP A 125 28.89 -22.07 5.10
CA ASP A 125 28.88 -21.36 3.82
C ASP A 125 27.55 -20.65 3.55
N GLU A 126 26.42 -21.26 3.94
CA GLU A 126 25.10 -20.61 3.87
C GLU A 126 25.01 -19.39 4.79
N GLN A 127 25.62 -19.44 5.98
CA GLN A 127 25.62 -18.32 6.92
C GLN A 127 26.30 -17.05 6.39
N LYS A 128 27.21 -17.18 5.42
CA LYS A 128 27.91 -16.04 4.79
C LYS A 128 27.11 -15.42 3.65
N GLN A 129 26.03 -16.05 3.22
CA GLN A 129 25.21 -15.61 2.10
C GLN A 129 23.97 -14.85 2.60
N VAL A 130 23.53 -13.88 1.82
CA VAL A 130 22.23 -13.25 2.05
C VAL A 130 21.16 -14.31 1.83
N VAL A 131 20.23 -14.45 2.79
CA VAL A 131 19.04 -15.28 2.60
C VAL A 131 18.21 -14.60 1.51
N THR A 132 18.01 -15.31 0.41
CA THR A 132 17.22 -14.81 -0.71
C THR A 132 15.74 -15.08 -0.45
N LYS A 133 14.86 -14.21 -0.99
CA LYS A 133 13.40 -14.30 -0.75
C LYS A 133 12.76 -15.64 -1.14
N ASP A 134 13.32 -16.39 -2.09
CA ASP A 134 12.88 -17.74 -2.47
C ASP A 134 13.12 -18.79 -1.36
N LYS A 135 13.95 -18.46 -0.37
CA LYS A 135 14.20 -19.26 0.84
C LYS A 135 13.48 -18.71 2.07
N MET A 136 12.61 -17.72 1.89
CA MET A 136 11.79 -17.13 2.94
C MET A 136 10.34 -17.60 2.82
N TYR A 137 9.66 -17.58 3.96
CA TYR A 137 8.26 -17.98 4.09
C TYR A 137 7.53 -16.98 4.99
N ILE A 138 6.21 -16.94 4.92
CA ILE A 138 5.39 -16.23 5.90
C ILE A 138 4.82 -17.27 6.86
N ASP A 139 5.13 -17.09 8.14
CA ASP A 139 4.55 -17.85 9.24
C ASP A 139 3.29 -17.16 9.74
N ILE A 140 2.17 -17.89 9.80
CA ILE A 140 0.88 -17.43 10.31
C ILE A 140 0.43 -18.21 11.57
N GLY A 141 1.33 -19.01 12.16
CA GLY A 141 1.07 -19.75 13.40
C GLY A 141 0.28 -21.06 13.22
N THR A 142 0.31 -21.65 12.02
CA THR A 142 -0.35 -22.93 11.70
C THR A 142 0.65 -24.06 11.63
N SER A 143 0.20 -25.31 11.82
CA SER A 143 1.04 -26.52 11.82
C SER A 143 0.81 -27.46 10.64
N THR A 144 -0.22 -27.19 9.82
CA THR A 144 -0.48 -27.95 8.60
C THR A 144 -1.03 -27.06 7.50
N LYS A 145 -0.84 -27.48 6.24
CA LYS A 145 -1.48 -26.85 5.08
C LYS A 145 -2.97 -26.62 5.26
N LYS A 146 -3.67 -27.62 5.80
CA LYS A 146 -5.13 -27.58 5.98
C LYS A 146 -5.53 -26.49 6.97
N GLU A 147 -4.78 -26.30 8.05
CA GLU A 147 -5.06 -25.23 9.01
C GLU A 147 -4.94 -23.84 8.36
N SER A 148 -3.92 -23.62 7.51
CA SER A 148 -3.77 -22.36 6.76
C SER A 148 -4.93 -22.12 5.78
N GLU A 149 -5.37 -23.16 5.07
CA GLU A 149 -6.52 -23.12 4.17
C GLU A 149 -7.84 -22.87 4.94
N ASP A 150 -7.98 -23.47 6.13
CA ASP A 150 -9.12 -23.28 7.03
C ASP A 150 -9.17 -21.85 7.60
N LEU A 151 -8.03 -21.17 7.78
CA LEU A 151 -7.97 -19.73 8.05
C LEU A 151 -8.38 -18.87 6.84
N GLY A 152 -8.51 -19.48 5.66
CA GLY A 152 -9.04 -18.84 4.45
C GLY A 152 -7.98 -18.48 3.42
N VAL A 153 -6.70 -18.76 3.68
CA VAL A 153 -5.57 -18.44 2.80
C VAL A 153 -5.71 -19.18 1.47
N ARG A 154 -5.39 -18.48 0.38
CA ARG A 154 -5.31 -19.02 -0.96
C ARG A 154 -4.10 -18.48 -1.71
N ILE A 155 -3.62 -19.26 -2.68
CA ILE A 155 -2.70 -18.77 -3.70
C ILE A 155 -3.38 -17.58 -4.42
N GLY A 156 -2.67 -16.48 -4.56
CA GLY A 156 -3.20 -15.23 -5.09
C GLY A 156 -3.65 -14.22 -4.03
N ASP A 157 -3.70 -14.60 -2.75
CA ASP A 157 -4.04 -13.64 -1.69
C ASP A 157 -2.93 -12.58 -1.56
N PRO A 158 -3.28 -11.28 -1.56
CA PRO A 158 -2.31 -10.21 -1.44
C PRO A 158 -1.78 -10.08 -0.01
N VAL A 159 -0.56 -9.57 0.10
CA VAL A 159 0.17 -9.36 1.35
C VAL A 159 0.80 -7.97 1.35
N VAL A 160 0.68 -7.25 2.46
CA VAL A 160 1.34 -5.94 2.66
C VAL A 160 2.19 -5.94 3.93
N PRO A 161 3.20 -5.07 4.03
CA PRO A 161 3.89 -4.83 5.29
C PRO A 161 2.91 -4.36 6.37
N TRP A 162 3.10 -4.81 7.60
CA TRP A 162 2.45 -4.23 8.77
C TRP A 162 3.35 -3.13 9.35
N SER A 163 2.98 -1.87 9.15
CA SER A 163 3.74 -0.72 9.64
C SER A 163 2.79 0.43 10.00
N PRO A 164 2.43 0.57 11.30
CA PRO A 164 1.55 1.63 11.77
C PRO A 164 2.12 3.02 11.52
N PHE A 165 1.25 3.98 11.25
CA PHE A 165 1.62 5.37 11.12
C PHE A 165 1.93 5.96 12.50
N THR A 166 3.06 6.65 12.62
CA THR A 166 3.46 7.34 13.84
C THR A 166 4.08 8.68 13.51
N LEU A 167 3.73 9.70 14.29
CA LEU A 167 4.43 10.97 14.29
C LEU A 167 5.51 10.98 15.38
N ILE A 168 6.73 11.35 15.00
CA ILE A 168 7.88 11.49 15.91
C ILE A 168 8.43 12.92 15.85
N GLN A 169 9.44 13.21 16.67
CA GLN A 169 10.09 14.53 16.72
C GLN A 169 9.07 15.67 16.92
N ASN A 170 8.17 15.49 17.90
CA ASN A 170 7.08 16.43 18.22
C ASN A 170 6.17 16.75 17.02
N GLY A 171 5.87 15.74 16.20
CA GLY A 171 4.98 15.90 15.05
C GLY A 171 5.64 16.37 13.76
N LYS A 172 6.97 16.51 13.74
CA LYS A 172 7.71 17.01 12.57
C LYS A 172 8.02 15.95 11.53
N LEU A 173 8.17 14.69 11.96
CA LEU A 173 8.48 13.58 11.07
C LEU A 173 7.41 12.50 11.18
N ALA A 174 7.01 11.98 10.04
CA ALA A 174 6.07 10.87 9.93
C ALA A 174 6.82 9.58 9.60
N LEU A 175 6.43 8.49 10.26
CA LEU A 175 6.91 7.14 10.04
C LEU A 175 5.73 6.23 9.71
N GLY A 176 5.94 5.28 8.81
CA GLY A 176 4.91 4.35 8.34
C GLY A 176 5.33 3.68 7.03
N LYS A 177 4.45 2.86 6.47
CA LYS A 177 4.61 2.26 5.12
C LYS A 177 3.99 3.14 4.03
N ALA A 178 4.25 2.77 2.78
CA ALA A 178 3.56 3.27 1.58
C ALA A 178 3.62 4.80 1.39
N PHE A 179 4.66 5.47 1.92
CA PHE A 179 4.90 6.87 1.55
C PHE A 179 5.09 7.00 0.05
N ASP A 180 5.87 6.09 -0.53
CA ASP A 180 5.95 5.85 -1.96
C ASP A 180 4.69 5.11 -2.43
N ASP A 181 3.79 5.74 -3.20
CA ASP A 181 3.67 7.18 -3.50
C ASP A 181 2.34 7.76 -3.02
N ARG A 182 1.80 7.20 -1.93
CA ARG A 182 0.58 7.76 -1.32
C ARG A 182 0.81 9.19 -0.85
N ILE A 183 2.05 9.63 -0.65
CA ILE A 183 2.37 11.03 -0.41
C ILE A 183 2.15 11.91 -1.65
N GLY A 184 2.48 11.44 -2.86
CA GLY A 184 2.18 12.12 -4.11
C GLY A 184 0.68 12.25 -4.34
N ALA A 185 -0.07 11.15 -4.12
CA ALA A 185 -1.53 11.16 -4.18
C ALA A 185 -2.13 12.15 -3.16
N PHE A 186 -1.62 12.14 -1.92
CA PHE A 186 -2.00 13.09 -0.87
C PHE A 186 -1.75 14.55 -1.28
N ILE A 187 -0.60 14.85 -1.89
CA ILE A 187 -0.28 16.21 -2.38
C ILE A 187 -1.26 16.64 -3.47
N ALA A 188 -1.61 15.75 -4.41
CA ALA A 188 -2.60 16.05 -5.45
C ALA A 188 -3.98 16.34 -4.84
N MET A 189 -4.40 15.54 -3.85
CA MET A 189 -5.67 15.75 -3.12
C MET A 189 -5.68 17.08 -2.35
N GLU A 190 -4.63 17.38 -1.57
CA GLU A 190 -4.53 18.63 -0.80
C GLU A 190 -4.47 19.85 -1.71
N THR A 191 -3.84 19.73 -2.88
CA THR A 191 -3.81 20.81 -3.89
C THR A 191 -5.22 21.13 -4.37
N VAL A 192 -5.98 20.13 -4.80
CA VAL A 192 -7.38 20.31 -5.25
C VAL A 192 -8.27 20.83 -4.13
N ARG A 193 -8.10 20.32 -2.90
CA ARG A 193 -8.81 20.81 -1.72
C ARG A 193 -8.55 22.30 -1.50
N LYS A 194 -7.29 22.73 -1.48
CA LYS A 194 -6.93 24.13 -1.27
C LYS A 194 -7.45 25.05 -2.37
N LEU A 195 -7.35 24.63 -3.64
CA LEU A 195 -7.93 25.39 -4.75
C LEU A 195 -9.44 25.65 -4.54
N LYS A 196 -10.17 24.67 -3.98
CA LYS A 196 -11.61 24.81 -3.69
C LYS A 196 -11.89 25.64 -2.43
N GLU A 197 -11.30 25.28 -1.29
CA GLU A 197 -11.60 25.89 0.01
C GLU A 197 -11.15 27.36 0.08
N GLU A 198 -10.00 27.67 -0.51
CA GLU A 198 -9.43 29.03 -0.52
C GLU A 198 -9.91 29.84 -1.74
N ALA A 199 -10.78 29.27 -2.58
CA ALA A 199 -11.32 29.87 -3.81
C ALA A 199 -10.24 30.47 -4.73
N ILE A 200 -9.10 29.79 -4.85
CA ILE A 200 -7.95 30.27 -5.62
C ILE A 200 -8.28 30.18 -7.11
N PRO A 201 -8.30 31.30 -7.86
CA PRO A 201 -8.52 31.25 -9.30
C PRO A 201 -7.28 30.66 -10.00
N HIS A 202 -7.51 29.78 -10.97
CA HIS A 202 -6.44 29.19 -11.79
C HIS A 202 -6.86 29.12 -13.27
N PRO A 203 -5.98 29.47 -14.23
CA PRO A 203 -6.32 29.62 -15.66
C PRO A 203 -6.25 28.30 -16.42
N ASN A 204 -6.68 27.20 -15.81
CA ASN A 204 -6.52 25.85 -16.35
C ASN A 204 -7.50 24.88 -15.69
N THR A 205 -7.59 23.66 -16.20
CA THR A 205 -8.28 22.56 -15.52
C THR A 205 -7.24 21.61 -14.93
N VAL A 206 -7.35 21.37 -13.62
CA VAL A 206 -6.48 20.44 -12.89
C VAL A 206 -7.15 19.08 -12.80
N TYR A 207 -6.41 18.03 -13.12
CA TYR A 207 -6.76 16.65 -12.89
C TYR A 207 -5.77 16.09 -11.87
N GLY A 208 -6.25 15.69 -10.71
CA GLY A 208 -5.49 14.81 -9.85
C GLY A 208 -5.79 13.36 -10.21
N ALA A 209 -4.77 12.51 -10.19
CA ALA A 209 -4.89 11.09 -10.46
C ALA A 209 -4.19 10.30 -9.35
N ALA A 210 -4.97 9.50 -8.63
CA ALA A 210 -4.47 8.45 -7.76
C ALA A 210 -4.31 7.18 -8.61
N THR A 211 -3.14 7.01 -9.22
CA THR A 211 -2.84 5.95 -10.19
C THR A 211 -2.63 4.61 -9.52
N VAL A 212 -2.77 3.53 -10.28
CA VAL A 212 -2.60 2.15 -9.81
C VAL A 212 -1.52 1.45 -10.66
N GLN A 213 -0.81 0.51 -10.05
CA GLN A 213 0.20 -0.35 -10.69
C GLN A 213 1.31 0.44 -11.40
N GLU A 214 2.02 1.29 -10.66
CA GLU A 214 3.24 1.95 -11.15
C GLU A 214 4.36 0.93 -11.42
#